data_AF-A0A7J5F1F8-F1
#
_entry.id   AF-A0A7J5F1F8-F1
#
_cell.length_a   1.000
_cell.length_b   1.000
_cell.length_c   1.000
_cell.angle_alpha   90.00
_cell.angle_beta   90.00
_cell.angle_gamma   90.00
#
_symmetry.space_group_name_H-M   'P 1'
#
loop_
_entity.id
_entity.type
_entity.pdbx_description
1 polymer ?
#
loop_
_entity_poly.entity_id
_entity_poly.type
_entity_poly.pdbx_seq_one_letter_code
_entity_poly.pdbx_strand_id
1 'polypeptide(L)' 'MPDSIVFTIFIILSLLSLLAGSAGAYLAYKNSHRMENELKMVFWGIVAVGGFVFGALCWAWFLIPIIINHL' A
#
# COMPACT_ATOMS: atom_id res chain seq x y z
N MET A 1 -5.83 7.60 26.55
CA MET A 1 -6.24 6.98 25.29
C MET A 1 -5.48 7.53 24.07
N PRO A 2 -4.12 7.59 24.07
CA PRO A 2 -3.35 7.90 22.87
C PRO A 2 -3.32 6.72 21.87
N ASP A 3 -3.47 5.48 22.34
CA ASP A 3 -3.36 4.27 21.52
C ASP A 3 -4.45 4.17 20.43
N SER A 4 -5.67 4.58 20.74
CA SER A 4 -6.79 4.59 19.79
C SER A 4 -6.64 5.66 18.70
N ILE A 5 -6.00 6.79 19.01
CA ILE A 5 -5.70 7.83 18.03
C ILE A 5 -4.60 7.35 17.06
N VAL A 6 -3.53 6.76 17.59
CA VAL A 6 -2.44 6.19 16.78
C VAL A 6 -2.98 5.08 15.86
N PHE A 7 -3.77 4.15 16.40
CA PHE A 7 -4.39 3.07 15.63
C PHE A 7 -5.24 3.61 14.46
N THR A 8 -6.07 4.61 14.71
CA THR A 8 -6.93 5.21 13.69
C THR A 8 -6.12 5.85 12.56
N ILE A 9 -5.05 6.57 12.89
CA ILE A 9 -4.16 7.19 11.90
C ILE A 9 -3.50 6.14 11.02
N PHE A 10 -3.01 5.05 11.60
CA PHE A 10 -2.38 3.97 10.83
C PHE A 10 -3.37 3.24 9.91
N ILE A 11 -4.62 3.03 10.34
CA ILE A 11 -5.66 2.47 9.47
C ILE A 11 -5.92 3.38 8.28
N ILE A 12 -6.09 4.68 8.51
CA ILE A 12 -6.33 5.66 7.45
C ILE A 12 -5.15 5.69 6.48
N LEU A 13 -3.92 5.75 6.99
CA LEU A 13 -2.70 5.72 6.18
C LEU A 13 -2.58 4.43 5.37
N SER A 14 -2.91 3.29 5.97
CA SER A 14 -2.91 1.99 5.29
C SER A 14 -3.90 1.97 4.13
N LEU A 15 -5.15 2.40 4.36
CA LEU A 15 -6.18 2.47 3.32
C LEU A 15 -5.78 3.42 2.19
N LEU A 16 -5.26 4.60 2.51
CA LEU A 16 -4.77 5.56 1.51
C LEU A 16 -3.62 4.96 0.70
N SER A 17 -2.70 4.25 1.35
CA SER A 17 -1.58 3.61 0.68
C SER A 17 -2.01 2.46 -0.23
N LEU A 18 -2.95 1.63 0.20
CA LEU A 18 -3.54 0.57 -0.63
C LEU A 18 -4.31 1.15 -1.82
N LEU A 19 -5.04 2.25 -1.63
CA LEU A 19 -5.72 2.96 -2.73
C LEU A 19 -4.71 3.53 -3.72
N ALA A 20 -3.66 4.18 -3.25
CA ALA A 20 -2.58 4.69 -4.08
C ALA A 20 -1.85 3.57 -4.83
N GLY A 21 -1.57 2.45 -4.15
CA GLY A 21 -0.97 1.26 -4.75
C GLY A 21 -1.84 0.66 -5.85
N SER A 22 -3.15 0.55 -5.60
CA SER A 22 -4.13 0.06 -6.58
C SER A 22 -4.27 0.98 -7.78
N ALA A 23 -4.30 2.30 -7.56
CA ALA A 23 -4.32 3.29 -8.62
C ALA A 23 -3.02 3.25 -9.46
N GLY A 24 -1.86 3.10 -8.80
CA GLY A 24 -0.57 2.89 -9.46
C GLY A 24 -0.57 1.63 -10.32
N ALA A 25 -1.09 0.51 -9.80
CA ALA A 25 -1.17 -0.75 -10.54
C ALA A 25 -2.05 -0.63 -11.79
N TYR A 26 -3.22 0.03 -11.65
CA TYR A 26 -4.11 0.30 -12.77
C TYR A 26 -3.43 1.16 -13.85
N LEU A 27 -2.71 2.22 -13.45
CA LEU A 27 -1.99 3.09 -14.38
C LEU A 27 -0.80 2.37 -15.03
N ALA A 28 -0.10 1.49 -14.30
CA ALA A 28 0.95 0.66 -14.87
C ALA A 28 0.37 -0.27 -15.95
N TYR A 29 -0.72 -0.98 -15.64
CA TYR A 29 -1.43 -1.84 -16.59
C TYR A 29 -1.92 -1.07 -17.82
N LYS A 30 -2.52 0.10 -17.63
CA LYS A 30 -2.96 0.94 -18.76
C LYS A 30 -1.79 1.36 -19.66
N ASN A 31 -0.63 1.65 -19.08
CA ASN A 31 0.56 2.07 -19.82
C ASN A 31 1.33 0.91 -20.46
N SER A 32 1.14 -0.34 -20.02
CA SER A 32 1.83 -1.51 -20.59
C SER A 32 1.40 -1.85 -22.03
N HIS A 33 0.32 -1.26 -22.54
CA HIS A 33 -0.24 -1.56 -23.85
C HIS A 33 0.48 -0.86 -25.01
N ARG A 34 1.40 0.07 -24.74
CA ARG A 34 2.17 0.80 -25.77
C ARG A 34 3.64 0.86 -25.36
N MET A 35 4.55 0.45 -26.26
CA MET A 35 6.00 0.50 -26.04
C MET A 35 6.51 1.90 -25.67
N GLU A 36 5.93 2.95 -26.27
CA GLU A 36 6.29 4.35 -25.98
C GLU A 36 6.08 4.75 -24.50
N ASN A 37 5.28 3.99 -23.75
CA ASN A 37 4.93 4.26 -22.37
C ASN A 37 5.67 3.35 -21.36
N GLU A 38 6.69 2.60 -21.77
CA GLU A 38 7.46 1.72 -20.86
C GLU A 38 7.96 2.46 -19.61
N LEU A 39 8.52 3.66 -19.77
CA LEU A 39 9.03 4.43 -18.65
C LEU A 39 7.93 4.81 -17.66
N LYS A 40 6.73 5.14 -18.16
CA LYS A 40 5.55 5.43 -17.34
C LYS A 40 5.02 4.17 -16.66
N MET A 41 5.01 3.04 -17.37
CA MET A 41 4.62 1.74 -16.81
C MET A 41 5.50 1.39 -15.62
N VAL A 42 6.82 1.48 -15.76
CA VAL A 42 7.78 1.19 -14.68
C VAL A 42 7.58 2.15 -13.50
N PHE A 43 7.44 3.46 -13.77
CA PHE A 43 7.20 4.45 -12.72
C PHE A 43 5.93 4.14 -11.91
N TRP A 44 4.80 3.91 -12.58
CA TRP A 44 3.54 3.56 -11.91
C TRP A 44 3.59 2.20 -11.23
N GLY A 45 4.38 1.26 -11.76
CA GLY A 45 4.67 -0.02 -11.12
C GLY A 45 5.41 0.12 -9.79
N ILE A 46 6.41 1.00 -9.72
CA ILE A 46 7.11 1.31 -8.46
C ILE A 46 6.15 1.92 -7.44
N VAL A 47 5.29 2.86 -7.86
CA VAL A 47 4.26 3.45 -7.00
C VAL A 47 3.28 2.39 -6.50
N ALA A 48 2.88 1.46 -7.36
CA ALA A 48 2.01 0.35 -7.00
C ALA A 48 2.61 -0.51 -5.89
N VAL A 49 3.84 -0.98 -6.10
CA VAL A 49 4.57 -1.82 -5.14
C VAL A 49 4.79 -1.06 -3.83
N GLY A 50 5.21 0.20 -3.89
CA GLY A 50 5.40 1.03 -2.71
C GLY A 50 4.13 1.17 -1.87
N GLY A 51 2.99 1.42 -2.52
CA GLY A 51 1.69 1.52 -1.83
C GLY A 51 1.25 0.20 -1.18
N PHE A 52 1.42 -0.92 -1.87
CA PHE A 52 1.06 -2.23 -1.29
C PHE A 52 1.97 -2.61 -0.13
N VAL A 53 3.29 -2.40 -0.25
CA VAL A 53 4.25 -2.71 0.81
C VAL A 53 3.99 -1.84 2.04
N PHE A 54 3.81 -0.53 1.87
CA PHE A 54 3.55 0.37 2.99
C PHE A 54 2.21 0.05 3.67
N GLY A 55 1.14 -0.17 2.90
CA GLY A 55 -0.15 -0.61 3.46
C GLY A 55 -0.04 -1.93 4.24
N ALA A 56 0.67 -2.91 3.70
CA ALA A 56 0.90 -4.20 4.35
C ALA A 56 1.72 -4.05 5.65
N LEU A 57 2.76 -3.20 5.66
CA LEU A 57 3.56 -2.91 6.85
C LEU A 57 2.72 -2.24 7.95
N CYS A 58 1.82 -1.31 7.59
CA CYS A 58 0.90 -0.70 8.54
C CYS A 58 0.00 -1.75 9.19
N TRP A 59 -0.51 -2.74 8.43
CA TRP A 59 -1.28 -3.84 9.00
C TRP A 59 -0.44 -4.79 9.85
N ALA A 60 0.76 -5.16 9.38
CA ALA A 60 1.66 -6.07 10.08
C ALA A 60 2.02 -5.57 11.49
N TRP A 61 2.19 -4.26 11.66
CA TRP A 61 2.46 -3.64 12.96
C TRP A 61 1.40 -3.97 14.03
N PHE A 62 0.12 -4.08 13.64
CA PHE A 62 -0.97 -4.39 14.57
C PHE A 62 -1.34 -5.87 14.59
N LEU A 63 -1.21 -6.57 13.45
CA LEU A 63 -1.59 -7.98 13.35
C LEU A 63 -0.58 -8.92 14.01
N ILE A 64 0.72 -8.56 14.01
CA ILE A 64 1.78 -9.41 14.60
C ILE A 64 1.63 -9.50 16.13
N PRO A 65 1.45 -8.41 16.91
CA PRO A 65 1.28 -8.47 18.37
C PRO A 65 0.02 -9.23 18.79
N ILE A 66 -1.14 -8.83 18.26
CA ILE A 66 -2.12 -9.72 17.62
C ILE A 66 -1.98 -11.23 17.85
N ILE A 67 -1.41 -11.82 16.80
CA ILE A 67 -1.17 -13.23 16.61
C ILE A 67 -0.24 -13.79 17.70
N ILE A 68 0.82 -13.07 18.07
CA ILE A 68 1.79 -13.52 19.10
C ILE A 68 1.12 -13.66 20.48
N ASN A 69 0.17 -12.80 20.83
CA ASN A 69 -0.54 -12.87 22.12
C ASN A 69 -1.64 -13.94 22.17
N HIS A 70 -1.98 -14.56 21.04
CA HIS A 70 -3.02 -15.61 20.97
C HIS A 70 -2.46 -16.99 20.57
N LEU A 71 -1.17 -17.07 20.26
CA LEU A 71 -0.38 -18.30 20.11
C LEU A 71 0.21 -18.71 21.45
#